data_AF-A0AAJ1I5F5-F1
#
_entry.id   AF-A0AAJ1I5F5-F1
#
_cell.length_a   1.000
_cell.length_b   1.000
_cell.length_c   1.000
_cell.angle_alpha   90.00
_cell.angle_beta   90.00
_cell.angle_gamma   90.00
#
_symmetry.space_group_name_H-M   'P 1'
#
loop_
_entity.id
_entity.type
_entity.pdbx_description
1 polymer ?
#
loop_
_entity_poly.entity_id
_entity_poly.type
_entity_poly.pdbx_seq_one_letter_code
_entity_poly.pdbx_strand_id
1 'polypeptide(L)'
;MTEDTAIVKCTRCRNSHQLWQRPNKPHGKDAFLSTSVCPRCGGKSYYDCTPQVAWCWASGLIEIGDALPSAEAIEIARGPKYALEGAISVAARHGKGTGANQLLVPGVPEAPDQAAGLQALQQWLEWRSRLKSRHGVVFSTGVQ
;
A
#
# COMPACT_ATOMS: atom_id res chain seq x y z
N MET A 1 25.87 3.53 1.36
CA MET A 1 25.27 2.53 2.26
C MET A 1 24.00 3.15 2.81
N THR A 2 22.88 2.99 2.11
CA THR A 2 21.57 3.45 2.60
C THR A 2 21.16 2.49 3.71
N GLU A 3 21.16 2.97 4.95
CA GLU A 3 20.66 2.20 6.07
C GLU A 3 19.23 1.76 5.76
N ASP A 4 18.97 0.46 5.89
CA ASP A 4 17.69 -0.15 5.60
C ASP A 4 16.70 0.22 6.71
N THR A 5 16.15 1.43 6.60
CA THR A 5 15.20 2.03 7.55
C THR A 5 13.80 1.43 7.44
N ALA A 6 13.62 0.37 6.64
CA ALA A 6 12.35 -0.31 6.47
C ALA A 6 11.80 -0.79 7.83
N ILE A 7 10.63 -0.27 8.18
CA ILE A 7 9.91 -0.70 9.38
C ILE A 7 9.17 -1.98 9.04
N VAL A 8 9.30 -2.99 9.90
CA VAL A 8 8.63 -4.28 9.75
C VAL A 8 7.85 -4.66 11.00
N LYS A 9 6.80 -5.45 10.81
CA LYS A 9 5.95 -5.95 11.89
C LYS A 9 5.92 -7.46 11.91
N CYS A 10 6.37 -8.07 13.01
CA CYS A 10 6.36 -9.54 13.12
C CYS A 10 4.93 -10.09 12.98
N THR A 11 4.75 -11.13 12.15
CA THR A 11 3.42 -11.77 11.97
C THR A 11 2.96 -12.51 13.23
N ARG A 12 3.89 -13.00 14.05
CA ARG A 12 3.61 -13.78 15.27
C ARG A 12 3.30 -12.92 16.49
N CYS A 13 4.21 -12.03 16.90
CA CYS A 13 4.05 -11.24 18.14
C CYS A 13 3.68 -9.78 17.90
N ARG A 14 3.50 -9.35 16.64
CA ARG A 14 3.16 -7.98 16.24
C ARG A 14 4.19 -6.91 16.64
N ASN A 15 5.38 -7.30 17.10
CA ASN A 15 6.48 -6.37 17.40
C ASN A 15 6.88 -5.59 16.15
N SER A 16 6.82 -4.26 16.24
CA SER A 16 7.33 -3.35 15.20
C SER A 16 8.79 -3.02 15.50
N HIS A 17 9.65 -3.15 14.50
CA HIS A 17 11.10 -2.97 14.60
C HIS A 17 11.66 -2.65 13.20
N GLN A 18 12.87 -2.12 13.13
CA GLN A 18 13.55 -1.91 11.85
C GLN A 18 14.06 -3.24 11.30
N LEU A 19 14.13 -3.38 9.98
CA LEU A 19 14.49 -4.65 9.34
C LEU A 19 15.89 -5.13 9.76
N TRP A 20 16.86 -4.21 9.84
CA TRP A 20 18.23 -4.52 10.28
C TRP A 20 18.33 -5.02 11.74
N GLN A 21 17.33 -4.71 12.58
CA GLN A 21 17.29 -5.17 13.98
C GLN A 21 16.96 -6.66 14.10
N ARG A 22 16.66 -7.35 12.98
CA ARG A 22 16.34 -8.77 12.97
C ARG A 22 17.62 -9.62 12.98
N PRO A 23 17.94 -10.34 14.07
CA PRO A 23 19.10 -11.21 14.08
C PRO A 23 18.93 -12.41 13.14
N ASN A 24 20.03 -12.87 12.55
CA ASN A 24 20.07 -14.16 11.84
C ASN A 24 20.25 -15.30 12.84
N LYS A 25 19.35 -16.29 12.80
CA LYS A 25 19.49 -17.53 13.58
C LYS A 25 19.86 -18.70 12.67
N PRO A 26 20.91 -19.47 12.98
CA PRO A 26 21.30 -20.65 12.22
C PRO A 26 20.26 -21.77 12.33
N HIS A 27 20.19 -22.63 11.33
CA HIS A 27 19.39 -23.83 11.33
C HIS A 27 20.19 -24.99 11.94
N GLY A 28 19.95 -25.24 13.22
CA GLY A 28 20.64 -26.32 13.94
C GLY A 28 22.14 -26.02 14.10
N LYS A 29 22.99 -26.98 13.74
CA LYS A 29 24.45 -26.85 13.84
C LYS A 29 25.09 -26.22 12.60
N ASP A 30 24.34 -26.06 11.52
CA ASP A 30 24.85 -25.48 10.28
C ASP A 30 24.78 -23.95 10.35
N ALA A 31 25.94 -23.32 10.51
CA ALA A 31 26.06 -21.88 10.58
C ALA A 31 25.85 -21.18 9.23
N PHE A 32 25.98 -21.92 8.10
CA PHE A 32 25.86 -21.36 6.76
C PHE A 32 24.39 -21.16 6.36
N LEU A 33 23.49 -21.96 6.91
CA LEU A 33 22.05 -21.80 6.70
C LEU A 33 21.46 -21.02 7.88
N SER A 34 21.17 -19.74 7.68
CA SER A 34 20.53 -18.90 8.71
C SER A 34 19.27 -18.20 8.20
N THR A 35 18.42 -17.77 9.12
CA THR A 35 17.19 -17.02 8.79
C THR A 35 17.05 -15.81 9.70
N SER A 36 16.68 -14.68 9.11
CA SER A 36 16.35 -13.46 9.82
C SER A 36 15.08 -13.64 10.65
N VAL A 37 15.16 -13.42 11.95
CA VAL A 37 14.03 -13.61 12.87
C VAL A 37 13.68 -12.36 13.66
N CYS A 38 12.45 -12.29 14.16
CA CYS A 38 12.02 -11.21 15.04
C CYS A 38 12.87 -11.20 16.32
N PRO A 39 13.41 -10.04 16.75
CA PRO A 39 14.25 -9.94 17.94
C PRO A 39 13.48 -10.27 19.23
N ARG A 40 12.15 -10.13 19.23
CA ARG A 40 11.31 -10.38 20.41
C ARG A 40 10.87 -11.84 20.56
N CYS A 41 10.47 -12.51 19.48
CA CYS A 41 9.83 -13.84 19.57
C CYS A 41 10.44 -14.91 18.67
N GLY A 42 11.46 -14.58 17.86
CA GLY A 42 12.06 -15.52 16.92
C GLY A 42 11.19 -15.87 15.71
N GLY A 43 10.09 -15.15 15.46
CA GLY A 43 9.24 -15.36 14.28
C GLY A 43 9.97 -15.05 12.97
N LYS A 44 9.85 -15.95 11.98
CA LYS A 44 10.56 -15.85 10.69
C LYS A 44 9.92 -14.86 9.71
N SER A 45 8.60 -14.79 9.68
CA SER A 45 7.86 -13.89 8.80
C SER A 45 7.56 -12.53 9.43
N TYR A 46 7.38 -11.53 8.58
CA TYR A 46 7.02 -10.16 8.96
C TYR A 46 6.17 -9.51 7.85
N TYR A 47 5.42 -8.48 8.22
CA TYR A 47 4.78 -7.54 7.29
C TYR A 47 5.73 -6.39 7.00
N ASP A 48 5.88 -6.05 5.73
CA ASP A 48 6.59 -4.85 5.27
C ASP A 48 5.72 -3.62 5.54
N CYS A 49 6.14 -2.80 6.50
CA CYS A 49 5.42 -1.60 6.91
C CYS A 49 6.00 -0.33 6.29
N THR A 50 6.84 -0.44 5.25
CA THR A 50 7.33 0.70 4.49
C THR A 50 6.15 1.53 4.00
N PRO A 51 6.14 2.85 4.26
CA PRO A 51 5.06 3.72 3.83
C PRO A 51 5.03 3.81 2.30
N GLN A 52 3.85 3.68 1.74
CA GLN A 52 3.58 3.85 0.31
C GLN A 52 2.42 4.81 0.10
N VAL A 53 2.37 5.36 -1.10
CA VAL A 53 1.34 6.27 -1.60
C VAL A 53 0.64 5.59 -2.76
N ALA A 54 -0.67 5.66 -2.78
CA ALA A 54 -1.48 5.33 -3.94
C ALA A 54 -1.99 6.63 -4.56
N TRP A 55 -1.92 6.71 -5.88
CA TRP A 55 -2.41 7.87 -6.64
C TRP A 55 -3.22 7.42 -7.84
N CYS A 56 -4.03 8.34 -8.37
CA CYS A 56 -4.73 8.14 -9.63
C CYS A 56 -4.33 9.19 -10.68
N TRP A 57 -4.32 8.76 -11.93
CA TRP A 57 -4.18 9.62 -13.11
C TRP A 57 -5.54 10.15 -13.58
N ALA A 58 -5.53 11.16 -14.45
CA ALA A 58 -6.75 11.68 -15.10
C ALA A 58 -7.54 10.61 -15.87
N SER A 59 -6.89 9.52 -16.28
CA SER A 59 -7.54 8.34 -16.90
C SER A 59 -8.31 7.47 -15.91
N GLY A 60 -8.18 7.72 -14.60
CA GLY A 60 -8.67 6.86 -13.54
C GLY A 60 -7.73 5.70 -13.19
N LEU A 61 -6.60 5.52 -13.88
CA LEU A 61 -5.60 4.50 -13.55
C LEU A 61 -4.98 4.76 -12.18
N ILE A 62 -4.99 3.74 -11.33
CA ILE A 62 -4.43 3.75 -9.99
C ILE A 62 -3.08 3.04 -9.99
N GLU A 63 -2.08 3.70 -9.40
CA GLU A 63 -0.76 3.14 -9.17
C GLU A 63 -0.33 3.35 -7.71
N ILE A 64 0.66 2.56 -7.29
CA ILE A 64 1.17 2.53 -5.92
C ILE A 64 2.69 2.56 -5.97
N GLY A 65 3.30 3.36 -5.11
CA GLY A 65 4.75 3.47 -4.99
C GLY A 65 5.18 4.14 -3.70
N ASP A 66 6.49 4.39 -3.59
CA ASP A 66 7.08 4.88 -2.34
C ASP A 66 6.85 6.39 -2.14
N ALA A 67 6.62 7.12 -3.23
CA ALA A 67 6.29 8.55 -3.23
C ALA A 67 5.37 8.90 -4.41
N LEU A 68 4.74 10.08 -4.35
CA LEU A 68 3.94 10.61 -5.44
C LEU A 68 4.87 10.96 -6.64
N PRO A 69 4.58 10.48 -7.86
CA PRO A 69 5.53 10.60 -8.98
C PRO A 69 5.56 12.00 -9.61
N SER A 70 4.45 12.73 -9.60
CA SER A 70 4.33 14.06 -10.18
C SER A 70 3.18 14.85 -9.53
N ALA A 71 3.11 16.16 -9.80
CA ALA A 71 2.00 17.00 -9.36
C ALA A 71 0.69 16.72 -10.11
N GLU A 72 0.75 16.04 -11.26
CA GLU A 72 -0.42 15.65 -12.05
C GLU A 72 -1.10 14.38 -11.51
N ALA A 73 -0.40 13.64 -10.66
CA ALA A 73 -0.95 12.48 -9.96
C ALA A 73 -1.74 12.96 -8.73
N ILE A 74 -2.99 12.52 -8.63
CA ILE A 74 -3.84 12.85 -7.48
C ILE A 74 -3.68 11.76 -6.43
N GLU A 75 -3.20 12.13 -5.23
CA GLU A 75 -3.09 11.20 -4.12
C GLU A 75 -4.47 10.74 -3.63
N ILE A 76 -4.67 9.42 -3.57
CA ILE A 76 -5.92 8.81 -3.12
C ILE A 76 -5.80 8.12 -1.75
N ALA A 77 -4.62 7.62 -1.40
CA ALA A 77 -4.39 6.97 -0.11
C ALA A 77 -2.91 6.85 0.25
N ARG A 78 -2.62 6.69 1.54
CA ARG A 78 -1.31 6.32 2.08
C ARG A 78 -1.44 5.18 3.07
N GLY A 79 -0.40 4.38 3.19
CA GLY A 79 -0.38 3.31 4.18
C GLY A 79 0.83 2.40 4.06
N PRO A 80 0.93 1.37 4.91
CA PRO A 80 2.04 0.43 4.82
C PRO A 80 1.88 -0.51 3.62
N LYS A 81 3.00 -0.83 2.98
CA LYS A 81 3.11 -1.68 1.78
C LYS A 81 2.31 -2.99 1.87
N TYR A 82 2.35 -3.68 3.01
CA TYR A 82 1.60 -4.95 3.18
C TYR A 82 0.07 -4.82 3.11
N ALA A 83 -0.49 -3.61 3.26
CA ALA A 83 -1.92 -3.40 3.41
C ALA A 83 -2.51 -2.47 2.33
N LEU A 84 -1.74 -1.53 1.81
CA LEU A 84 -2.23 -0.49 0.91
C LEU A 84 -2.84 -1.07 -0.37
N GLU A 85 -2.11 -1.95 -1.06
CA GLU A 85 -2.58 -2.57 -2.32
C GLU A 85 -3.89 -3.35 -2.12
N GLY A 86 -3.98 -4.17 -1.07
CA GLY A 86 -5.21 -4.91 -0.76
C GLY A 86 -6.39 -3.99 -0.45
N ALA A 87 -6.15 -2.88 0.27
CA ALA A 87 -7.19 -1.91 0.60
C ALA A 87 -7.71 -1.15 -0.62
N ILE A 88 -6.84 -0.87 -1.60
CA ILE A 88 -7.17 -0.23 -2.88
C ILE A 88 -7.87 -1.21 -3.81
N SER A 89 -7.33 -2.42 -3.97
CA SER A 89 -7.88 -3.45 -4.87
C SER A 89 -9.33 -3.80 -4.58
N VAL A 90 -9.74 -3.80 -3.31
CA VAL A 90 -11.15 -4.04 -2.90
C VAL A 90 -12.08 -2.87 -3.27
N ALA A 91 -11.57 -1.65 -3.27
CA ALA A 91 -12.36 -0.44 -3.52
C ALA A 91 -12.34 -0.01 -4.99
N ALA A 92 -11.31 -0.41 -5.74
CA ALA A 92 -11.11 -0.05 -7.13
C ALA A 92 -11.93 -0.95 -8.07
N ARG A 93 -12.23 -0.41 -9.25
CA ARG A 93 -12.73 -1.20 -10.38
C ARG A 93 -11.55 -1.91 -11.04
N HIS A 94 -11.72 -3.20 -11.36
CA HIS A 94 -10.68 -3.96 -12.06
C HIS A 94 -10.90 -3.87 -13.57
N GLY A 95 -9.82 -3.58 -14.31
CA GLY A 95 -9.81 -3.63 -15.77
C GLY A 95 -10.14 -5.04 -16.29
N LYS A 96 -10.69 -5.11 -17.50
CA LYS A 96 -11.03 -6.36 -18.20
C LYS A 96 -10.25 -6.47 -19.51
N GLY A 97 -10.09 -7.70 -20.01
CA GLY A 97 -9.44 -7.94 -21.31
C GLY A 97 -7.95 -7.56 -21.29
N THR A 98 -7.53 -6.73 -22.24
CA THR A 98 -6.14 -6.24 -22.35
C THR A 98 -5.68 -5.39 -21.17
N GLY A 99 -6.61 -4.87 -20.36
CA GLY A 99 -6.35 -4.17 -19.10
C GLY A 99 -6.53 -5.03 -17.85
N ALA A 100 -6.55 -6.36 -17.96
CA ALA A 100 -6.58 -7.24 -16.80
C ALA A 100 -5.37 -6.92 -15.90
N ASN A 101 -5.63 -6.73 -14.60
CA ASN A 101 -4.70 -6.27 -13.55
C ASN A 101 -4.56 -4.75 -13.37
N GLN A 102 -5.21 -3.92 -14.18
CA GLN A 102 -5.26 -2.48 -13.91
C GLN A 102 -6.34 -2.17 -12.86
N LEU A 103 -5.98 -1.36 -11.87
CA LEU A 103 -6.91 -0.82 -10.89
C LEU A 103 -7.34 0.57 -11.38
N LEU A 104 -8.66 0.78 -11.44
CA LEU A 104 -9.26 2.00 -11.92
C LEU A 104 -10.14 2.60 -10.82
N VAL A 105 -10.16 3.93 -10.71
CA VAL A 105 -11.12 4.64 -9.86
C VAL A 105 -12.52 4.44 -10.47
N PRO A 106 -13.50 3.91 -9.72
CA PRO A 106 -14.85 3.74 -10.24
C PRO A 106 -15.48 5.06 -10.72
N GLY A 107 -16.03 5.07 -11.93
CA GLY A 107 -16.75 6.21 -12.51
C GLY A 107 -15.86 7.24 -13.22
N VAL A 108 -14.55 7.26 -12.97
CA VAL A 108 -13.60 8.12 -13.70
C VAL A 108 -13.43 7.69 -15.17
N PRO A 109 -13.14 6.42 -15.50
CA PRO A 109 -12.92 6.02 -16.89
C PRO A 109 -14.20 6.07 -17.74
N GLU A 110 -15.37 6.10 -17.11
CA GLU A 110 -16.67 6.24 -17.78
C GLU A 110 -17.17 7.70 -17.87
N ALA A 111 -16.44 8.66 -17.29
CA ALA A 111 -16.87 10.06 -17.25
C ALA A 111 -16.82 10.72 -18.65
N PRO A 112 -17.81 11.55 -19.00
CA PRO A 112 -17.85 12.24 -20.29
C PRO A 112 -16.79 13.36 -20.41
N ASP A 113 -16.34 13.91 -19.28
CA ASP A 113 -15.33 14.96 -19.22
C ASP A 113 -14.55 14.89 -17.90
N GLN A 114 -13.49 15.71 -17.79
CA GLN A 114 -12.61 15.75 -16.62
C GLN A 114 -13.32 16.27 -15.36
N ALA A 115 -14.33 17.13 -15.49
CA ALA A 115 -15.06 17.66 -14.34
C ALA A 115 -15.94 16.56 -13.72
N ALA A 116 -16.65 15.80 -14.56
CA ALA A 116 -17.39 14.62 -14.14
C ALA A 116 -16.48 13.52 -13.56
N GLY A 117 -15.27 13.35 -14.12
CA GLY A 117 -14.25 12.46 -13.55
C GLY A 117 -13.82 12.87 -12.15
N LEU A 118 -13.55 14.16 -11.93
CA LEU A 118 -13.20 14.70 -10.61
C LEU A 118 -14.35 14.49 -9.60
N GLN A 119 -15.59 14.72 -10.01
CA GLN A 119 -16.78 14.47 -9.18
C GLN A 119 -16.93 12.99 -8.81
N ALA A 120 -16.66 12.07 -9.75
CA ALA A 120 -16.68 10.64 -9.48
C ALA A 120 -15.60 10.24 -8.47
N LEU A 121 -14.38 10.79 -8.62
CA LEU A 121 -13.28 10.57 -7.69
C LEU A 121 -13.61 11.10 -6.28
N GLN A 122 -14.16 12.31 -6.17
CA GLN A 122 -14.57 12.89 -4.89
C GLN A 122 -15.63 12.02 -4.19
N GLN A 123 -16.65 11.57 -4.92
CA GLN A 123 -17.68 10.68 -4.38
C GLN A 123 -17.10 9.34 -3.90
N TRP A 124 -16.15 8.78 -4.65
CA TRP A 124 -15.49 7.53 -4.29
C TRP A 124 -14.64 7.68 -3.02
N LEU A 125 -13.85 8.76 -2.91
CA LEU A 125 -13.07 9.07 -1.72
C LEU A 125 -13.97 9.33 -0.51
N GLU A 126 -15.07 10.07 -0.67
CA GLU A 126 -16.03 10.33 0.40
C GLU A 126 -16.67 9.03 0.89
N TRP A 127 -17.15 8.17 -0.02
CA TRP A 127 -17.68 6.85 0.33
C TRP A 127 -16.64 6.04 1.11
N ARG A 128 -15.38 6.06 0.67
CA ARG A 128 -14.32 5.31 1.32
C ARG A 128 -13.94 5.86 2.69
N SER A 129 -14.01 7.18 2.88
CA SER A 129 -13.73 7.86 4.15
C SER A 129 -14.68 7.44 5.29
N ARG A 130 -15.91 7.00 4.95
CA ARG A 130 -16.90 6.50 5.91
C ARG A 130 -16.53 5.13 6.49
N LEU A 131 -15.61 4.41 5.84
CA LEU A 131 -15.18 3.08 6.28
C LEU A 131 -13.96 3.21 7.21
N LYS A 132 -13.98 2.45 8.32
CA LYS A 132 -12.86 2.46 9.27
C LYS A 132 -11.58 1.97 8.60
N SER A 133 -10.52 2.77 8.73
CA SER A 133 -9.18 2.35 8.34
C SER A 133 -8.78 1.09 9.12
N ARG A 134 -8.20 0.14 8.40
CA ARG A 134 -7.54 -1.03 8.99
C ARG A 134 -6.07 -0.97 8.64
N HIS A 135 -5.24 -1.54 9.51
CA HIS A 135 -3.82 -1.77 9.20
C HIS A 135 -2.98 -0.51 8.92
N GLY A 136 -3.48 0.69 9.22
CA GLY A 136 -2.77 1.96 9.03
C GLY A 136 -2.94 2.59 7.64
N VAL A 137 -3.89 2.10 6.82
CA VAL A 137 -4.22 2.70 5.52
C VAL A 137 -5.20 3.86 5.70
N VAL A 138 -4.86 5.03 5.18
CA VAL A 138 -5.67 6.25 5.23
C VAL A 138 -5.95 6.71 3.82
N PHE A 139 -7.22 6.93 3.49
CA PHE A 139 -7.65 7.50 2.21
C PHE A 139 -7.74 9.03 2.31
N SER A 140 -7.43 9.72 1.22
CA SER A 140 -7.56 11.17 1.11
C SER A 140 -9.02 11.60 1.26
N THR A 141 -9.28 12.69 1.98
CA THR A 141 -10.65 13.18 2.25
C THR A 141 -11.16 14.20 1.21
N GLY A 142 -10.37 14.50 0.18
CA GLY A 142 -10.75 15.42 -0.88
C GLY A 142 -9.59 15.68 -1.84
N VAL A 143 -9.93 16.11 -3.05
CA VAL A 143 -8.98 16.60 -4.05
C VAL A 143 -9.15 18.12 -4.08
N GLN A 144 -8.08 18.87 -3.77
CA GLN A 144 -8.05 20.34 -3.89
C GLN A 144 -7.83 20.76 -5.33
#